data_AF-A0A8T4XGU0-F1
#
_entry.id   AF-A0A8T4XGU0-F1
#
_cell.length_a   1.000
_cell.length_b   1.000
_cell.length_c   1.000
_cell.angle_alpha   90.00
_cell.angle_beta   90.00
_cell.angle_gamma   90.00
#
_symmetry.space_group_name_H-M   'P 1'
#
loop_
_entity.id
_entity.type
_entity.pdbx_description
1 polymer ?
#
loop_
_entity_poly.entity_id
_entity_poly.type
_entity_poly.pdbx_seq_one_letter_code
_entity_poly.pdbx_strand_id
1 'polypeptide(L)'
;MLVDIYRKGWALRYLREAIDEIKMAKKDSRAFGLVIEALRKAQTAVYYSLGEPLFIERVVEEALEEKTLPENPILRCLVDIERSIKRLESMQEMADRNDLIIKESDRIIFIASKIVDLLASGD
;
A
#
# COMPACT_ATOMS: atom_id res chain seq x y z
N MET A 1 23.98 4.21 -7.80
CA MET A 1 24.46 4.23 -6.40
C MET A 1 23.82 3.09 -5.62
N LEU A 2 24.55 2.39 -4.73
CA LEU A 2 24.06 1.25 -3.94
C LEU A 2 22.72 1.50 -3.21
N VAL A 3 22.46 2.76 -2.81
CA VAL A 3 21.23 3.18 -2.13
C VAL A 3 19.98 3.07 -3.01
N ASP A 4 20.13 3.17 -4.34
CA ASP A 4 19.02 2.99 -5.29
C ASP A 4 18.66 1.49 -5.45
N ILE A 5 19.68 0.64 -5.56
CA ILE A 5 19.50 -0.82 -5.66
C ILE A 5 18.88 -1.39 -4.37
N TYR A 6 19.32 -0.90 -3.21
CA TYR A 6 18.76 -1.30 -1.92
C TYR A 6 17.26 -1.00 -1.84
N ARG A 7 16.86 0.24 -2.12
CA ARG A 7 15.46 0.66 -2.04
C ARG A 7 14.58 -0.05 -3.07
N LYS A 8 15.04 -0.17 -4.32
CA LYS A 8 14.37 -0.95 -5.37
C LYS A 8 14.17 -2.42 -4.94
N GLY A 9 15.18 -3.04 -4.34
CA GLY A 9 15.10 -4.41 -3.83
C GLY A 9 14.04 -4.58 -2.75
N TRP A 10 13.98 -3.66 -1.79
CA TRP A 10 12.95 -3.67 -0.74
C TRP A 10 11.55 -3.41 -1.29
N ALA A 11 11.39 -2.45 -2.19
CA ALA A 11 10.10 -2.18 -2.84
C ALA A 11 9.53 -3.42 -3.53
N LEU A 12 10.35 -4.08 -4.37
CA LEU A 12 9.95 -5.29 -5.09
C LEU A 12 9.66 -6.46 -4.13
N ARG A 13 10.43 -6.58 -3.04
CA ARG A 13 10.21 -7.62 -2.03
C ARG A 13 8.87 -7.42 -1.33
N TYR A 14 8.62 -6.24 -0.77
CA TYR A 14 7.39 -5.94 -0.05
C TYR A 14 6.16 -6.10 -0.94
N LEU A 15 6.25 -5.68 -2.21
CA LEU A 15 5.15 -5.85 -3.16
C LEU A 15 4.85 -7.34 -3.42
N ARG A 16 5.88 -8.18 -3.57
CA ARG A 16 5.70 -9.63 -3.76
C ARG A 16 5.01 -10.27 -2.57
N GLU A 17 5.48 -9.96 -1.36
CA GLU A 17 4.87 -10.47 -0.13
C GLU A 17 3.39 -10.08 -0.02
N ALA A 18 3.07 -8.80 -0.29
CA ALA A 18 1.70 -8.30 -0.28
C ALA A 18 0.79 -9.05 -1.28
N ILE A 19 1.29 -9.30 -2.49
CA ILE A 19 0.54 -10.03 -3.53
C ILE A 19 0.26 -11.47 -3.07
N ASP A 20 1.23 -12.13 -2.46
CA ASP A 20 1.09 -13.52 -2.03
C ASP A 20 0.12 -13.63 -0.84
N GLU A 21 0.16 -12.69 0.10
CA GLU A 21 -0.76 -12.64 1.24
C GLU A 21 -2.21 -12.37 0.82
N ILE A 22 -2.46 -11.46 -0.12
CA ILE A 22 -3.82 -11.26 -0.68
C ILE A 22 -4.31 -12.52 -1.40
N LYS A 23 -3.45 -13.20 -2.16
CA LYS A 23 -3.82 -14.48 -2.81
C LYS A 23 -4.16 -15.56 -1.79
N MET A 24 -3.46 -15.60 -0.65
CA MET A 24 -3.76 -16.53 0.44
C MET A 24 -5.10 -16.18 1.11
N ALA A 25 -5.32 -14.92 1.47
CA ALA A 25 -6.55 -14.44 2.09
C ALA A 25 -7.80 -14.70 1.24
N LYS A 26 -7.67 -14.63 -0.09
CA LYS A 26 -8.76 -14.97 -1.04
C LYS A 26 -9.09 -16.46 -1.09
N LYS A 27 -8.13 -17.32 -0.81
CA LYS A 27 -8.27 -18.78 -0.90
C LYS A 27 -8.71 -19.41 0.42
N ASP A 28 -8.33 -18.80 1.55
CA ASP A 28 -8.61 -19.31 2.88
C ASP A 28 -9.17 -18.18 3.76
N SER A 29 -10.43 -18.31 4.17
CA SER A 29 -11.09 -17.34 5.06
C SER A 29 -10.40 -17.20 6.41
N ARG A 30 -9.64 -18.21 6.85
CA ARG A 30 -8.83 -18.14 8.08
C ARG A 30 -7.64 -17.20 7.95
N ALA A 31 -7.22 -16.92 6.71
CA ALA A 31 -6.15 -15.98 6.39
C ALA A 31 -6.66 -14.56 6.09
N PHE A 32 -7.95 -14.27 6.28
CA PHE A 32 -8.52 -12.95 6.04
C PHE A 32 -7.88 -11.85 6.92
N GLY A 33 -7.32 -12.23 8.07
CA GLY A 33 -6.49 -11.36 8.90
C GLY A 33 -5.31 -10.73 8.15
N LEU A 34 -4.73 -11.45 7.19
CA LEU A 34 -3.55 -11.03 6.43
C LEU A 34 -3.84 -9.90 5.43
N VAL A 35 -5.12 -9.59 5.15
CA VAL A 35 -5.46 -8.61 4.12
C VAL A 35 -4.87 -7.24 4.46
N ILE A 36 -5.01 -6.79 5.70
CA ILE A 36 -4.48 -5.48 6.12
C ILE A 36 -2.95 -5.47 6.10
N GLU A 37 -2.32 -6.54 6.59
CA GLU A 37 -0.86 -6.69 6.57
C GLU A 37 -0.32 -6.60 5.14
N ALA A 38 -0.98 -7.25 4.20
CA ALA A 38 -0.64 -7.17 2.79
C ALA A 38 -0.76 -5.74 2.23
N LEU A 39 -1.83 -5.02 2.59
CA LEU A 39 -1.99 -3.62 2.17
C LEU A 39 -0.91 -2.71 2.73
N ARG A 40 -0.55 -2.88 4.01
CA ARG A 40 0.54 -2.14 4.64
C ARG A 40 1.87 -2.43 3.96
N LYS A 41 2.14 -3.69 3.61
CA LYS A 41 3.34 -4.04 2.82
C LYS A 41 3.33 -3.40 1.43
N ALA A 42 2.20 -3.38 0.73
CA ALA A 42 2.10 -2.72 -0.56
C ALA A 42 2.33 -1.21 -0.47
N GLN A 43 1.82 -0.55 0.57
CA GLN A 43 2.10 0.86 0.85
C GLN A 43 3.59 1.09 1.14
N THR A 44 4.21 0.26 1.99
CA THR A 44 5.65 0.33 2.26
C THR A 44 6.48 0.15 0.99
N ALA A 45 6.05 -0.72 0.06
CA ALA A 45 6.70 -0.87 -1.24
C ALA A 45 6.66 0.42 -2.08
N VAL A 46 5.50 1.10 -2.08
CA VAL A 46 5.36 2.42 -2.73
C VAL A 46 6.31 3.43 -2.11
N TYR A 47 6.40 3.48 -0.78
CA TYR A 47 7.27 4.44 -0.09
C TYR A 47 8.77 4.18 -0.39
N TYR A 48 9.21 2.92 -0.39
CA TYR A 48 10.57 2.57 -0.81
C TYR A 48 10.87 2.94 -2.26
N SER A 49 9.86 2.90 -3.14
CA SER A 49 10.01 3.29 -4.55
C SER A 49 10.18 4.79 -4.74
N LEU A 50 9.61 5.60 -3.84
CA LEU A 50 9.67 7.06 -3.88
C LEU A 50 10.87 7.62 -3.13
N GLY A 51 11.35 6.93 -2.10
CA GLY A 51 12.40 7.46 -1.25
C GLY A 51 12.69 6.61 -0.02
N GLU A 52 12.88 7.30 1.11
CA GLU A 52 13.06 6.67 2.40
C GLU A 52 11.69 6.61 3.11
N PRO A 53 11.11 5.41 3.32
CA PRO A 53 9.81 5.23 3.97
C PRO A 53 9.47 6.10 5.16
N LEU A 54 10.35 6.27 6.16
CA LEU A 54 10.00 7.04 7.36
C LEU A 54 9.77 8.52 7.04
N PHE A 55 10.46 9.05 6.02
CA PHE A 55 10.25 10.41 5.57
C PHE A 55 8.95 10.54 4.77
N ILE A 56 8.65 9.59 3.89
CA ILE A 56 7.42 9.60 3.10
C ILE A 56 6.20 9.43 4.01
N GLU A 57 6.28 8.52 5.00
CA GLU A 57 5.23 8.28 6.00
C GLU A 57 4.86 9.57 6.74
N ARG A 58 5.85 10.30 7.27
CA ARG A 58 5.60 11.58 7.95
C ARG A 58 4.89 12.60 7.06
N VAL A 59 5.31 12.73 5.80
CA VAL A 59 4.66 13.66 4.86
C VAL A 59 3.21 13.27 4.60
N VAL A 60 2.91 11.96 4.53
CA VAL A 60 1.55 11.46 4.36
C VAL A 60 0.72 11.68 5.63
N GLU A 61 1.29 11.46 6.82
CA GLU A 61 0.63 11.72 8.11
C GLU A 61 0.29 13.19 8.30
N GLU A 62 1.24 14.10 8.06
CA GLU A 62 1.02 15.55 8.09
C GLU A 62 -0.12 15.96 7.14
N ALA A 63 -0.10 15.44 5.89
CA ALA A 63 -1.14 15.72 4.91
C ALA A 63 -2.53 15.10 5.25
N LEU A 64 -2.58 14.13 6.15
CA LEU A 64 -3.85 13.57 6.65
C LEU A 64 -4.48 14.42 7.74
N GLU A 65 -3.66 15.09 8.55
CA GLU A 65 -4.11 16.02 9.58
C GLU A 65 -4.64 17.32 8.97
N GLU A 66 -4.16 17.69 7.78
CA GLU A 66 -4.68 18.81 7.03
C GLU A 66 -6.14 18.61 6.60
N LYS A 67 -6.95 19.67 6.73
CA LYS A 67 -8.37 19.67 6.36
C LYS A 67 -8.60 19.77 4.85
N THR A 68 -7.56 20.13 4.10
CA THR A 68 -7.60 20.34 2.65
C THR A 68 -6.97 19.16 1.91
N LEU A 69 -7.45 18.90 0.69
CA LEU A 69 -6.82 17.89 -0.16
C LEU A 69 -5.46 18.40 -0.65
N PRO A 70 -4.41 17.55 -0.66
CA PRO A 70 -3.12 17.95 -1.22
C PRO A 70 -3.23 18.35 -2.69
N GLU A 71 -2.62 19.48 -3.06
CA GLU A 71 -2.55 19.94 -4.45
C GLU A 71 -1.64 19.02 -5.29
N ASN A 72 -0.58 18.48 -4.67
CA ASN A 72 0.34 17.57 -5.34
C ASN A 72 -0.36 16.22 -5.61
N PRO A 73 -0.44 15.77 -6.88
CA PRO A 73 -1.18 14.55 -7.23
C PRO A 73 -0.54 13.26 -6.70
N ILE A 74 0.79 13.24 -6.52
CA ILE A 74 1.49 12.10 -5.92
C ILE A 74 1.13 12.00 -4.45
N LEU A 75 1.26 13.10 -3.70
CA LEU A 75 0.91 13.15 -2.28
C LEU A 75 -0.58 12.81 -2.08
N ARG A 76 -1.46 13.35 -2.91
CA ARG A 76 -2.88 12.99 -2.90
C ARG A 76 -3.10 11.49 -3.09
N CYS A 77 -2.41 10.85 -4.03
CA CYS A 77 -2.50 9.41 -4.24
C CYS A 77 -2.06 8.62 -3.00
N LEU A 78 -0.96 9.01 -2.35
CA LEU A 78 -0.47 8.36 -1.13
C LEU A 78 -1.46 8.51 0.03
N VAL A 79 -2.01 9.71 0.21
CA VAL A 79 -3.05 9.99 1.20
C VAL A 79 -4.33 9.18 0.93
N ASP A 80 -4.74 9.04 -0.33
CA ASP A 80 -5.91 8.26 -0.70
C ASP A 80 -5.69 6.75 -0.44
N ILE A 81 -4.47 6.24 -0.65
CA ILE A 81 -4.08 4.88 -0.26
C ILE A 81 -4.19 4.72 1.26
N GLU A 82 -3.57 5.60 2.05
CA GLU A 82 -3.58 5.52 3.52
C GLU A 82 -5.01 5.60 4.10
N ARG A 83 -5.83 6.52 3.60
CA ARG A 83 -7.26 6.60 3.99
C ARG A 83 -8.02 5.33 3.66
N SER A 84 -7.75 4.74 2.49
CA SER A 84 -8.40 3.50 2.06
C SER A 84 -8.01 2.34 2.99
N ILE A 85 -6.73 2.21 3.36
CA ILE A 85 -6.25 1.17 4.27
C ILE A 85 -6.87 1.35 5.66
N LYS A 86 -6.81 2.56 6.24
CA LYS A 86 -7.46 2.87 7.54
C LYS A 86 -8.96 2.57 7.55
N ARG A 87 -9.65 2.89 6.45
CA ARG A 87 -11.08 2.55 6.30
C ARG A 87 -11.28 1.03 6.31
N LEU A 88 -10.46 0.27 5.57
CA LEU A 88 -10.56 -1.19 5.53
C LEU A 88 -10.22 -1.84 6.87
N GLU A 89 -9.22 -1.31 7.60
CA GLU A 89 -8.88 -1.74 8.96
C GLU A 89 -10.09 -1.63 9.89
N SER A 90 -10.79 -0.48 9.87
CA SER A 90 -12.00 -0.29 10.67
C SER A 90 -13.17 -1.21 10.29
N MET A 91 -13.16 -1.78 9.08
CA MET A 91 -14.21 -2.65 8.57
C MET A 91 -13.91 -4.14 8.75
N GLN A 92 -12.67 -4.51 9.10
CA GLN A 92 -12.21 -5.91 9.14
C GLN A 92 -12.96 -6.76 10.19
N GLU A 93 -13.55 -6.12 11.19
CA GLU A 93 -14.37 -6.79 12.22
C GLU A 93 -15.78 -7.18 11.71
N MET A 94 -16.19 -6.73 10.51
CA MET A 94 -17.52 -6.96 9.95
C MET A 94 -17.50 -8.06 8.87
N ALA A 95 -17.80 -9.31 9.26
CA ALA A 95 -17.75 -10.49 8.38
C ALA A 95 -18.58 -10.36 7.07
N ASP A 96 -19.69 -9.61 7.08
CA ASP A 96 -20.53 -9.39 5.90
C ASP A 96 -19.89 -8.53 4.80
N ARG A 97 -18.70 -7.97 5.04
CA ARG A 97 -18.02 -7.06 4.10
C ARG A 97 -16.76 -7.66 3.45
N ASN A 98 -16.53 -8.95 3.61
CA ASN A 98 -15.31 -9.61 3.12
C ASN A 98 -15.09 -9.39 1.61
N ASP A 99 -16.13 -9.53 0.78
CA ASP A 99 -16.01 -9.34 -0.68
C ASP A 99 -15.64 -7.90 -1.06
N LEU A 100 -16.22 -6.92 -0.35
CA LEU A 100 -15.91 -5.50 -0.54
C LEU A 100 -14.45 -5.21 -0.14
N ILE A 101 -14.02 -5.75 0.99
CA ILE A 101 -12.65 -5.59 1.49
C ILE A 101 -11.67 -6.17 0.47
N ILE A 102 -11.90 -7.39 -0.03
CA ILE A 102 -11.04 -8.01 -1.04
C ILE A 102 -10.97 -7.17 -2.32
N LYS A 103 -12.10 -6.67 -2.82
CA LYS A 103 -12.15 -5.85 -4.04
C LYS A 103 -11.38 -4.54 -3.89
N GLU A 104 -11.56 -3.84 -2.78
CA GLU A 104 -10.84 -2.60 -2.51
C GLU A 104 -9.34 -2.88 -2.31
N SER A 105 -9.01 -3.98 -1.63
CA SER A 105 -7.62 -4.42 -1.47
C SER A 105 -6.92 -4.70 -2.80
N ASP A 106 -7.60 -5.37 -3.73
CA ASP A 106 -7.07 -5.61 -5.08
C ASP A 106 -6.77 -4.32 -5.83
N ARG A 107 -7.63 -3.31 -5.66
CA ARG A 107 -7.43 -2.01 -6.27
C ARG A 107 -6.18 -1.32 -5.72
N ILE A 108 -5.97 -1.37 -4.40
CA ILE A 108 -4.78 -0.82 -3.75
C ILE A 108 -3.51 -1.56 -4.21
N ILE A 109 -3.52 -2.90 -4.20
CA ILE A 109 -2.40 -3.70 -4.70
C ILE A 109 -2.08 -3.36 -6.16
N PHE A 110 -3.10 -3.25 -7.01
CA PHE A 110 -2.90 -2.91 -8.41
C PHE A 110 -2.23 -1.53 -8.58
N ILE A 111 -2.71 -0.52 -7.86
CA ILE A 111 -2.13 0.83 -7.89
C ILE A 111 -0.67 0.78 -7.40
N ALA A 112 -0.41 0.11 -6.27
CA ALA A 112 0.92 -0.05 -5.72
C ALA A 112 1.87 -0.74 -6.72
N SER A 113 1.43 -1.83 -7.37
CA SER A 113 2.19 -2.49 -8.43
C SER A 113 2.54 -1.54 -9.56
N LYS A 114 1.58 -0.74 -10.05
CA LYS A 114 1.85 0.23 -11.12
C LYS A 114 2.85 1.29 -10.73
N ILE A 115 2.81 1.79 -9.50
CA ILE A 115 3.78 2.78 -9.01
C ILE A 115 5.17 2.15 -8.89
N VAL A 116 5.27 0.98 -8.24
CA VAL A 116 6.54 0.26 -8.07
C VAL A 116 7.15 -0.09 -9.43
N ASP A 117 6.37 -0.63 -10.36
CA ASP A 117 6.83 -0.98 -11.70
C ASP A 117 7.36 0.26 -12.45
N LEU A 118 6.63 1.38 -12.39
CA LEU A 118 7.01 2.63 -13.07
C LEU A 118 8.34 3.18 -12.54
N LEU A 119 8.57 3.09 -11.22
CA LEU A 119 9.74 3.68 -10.55
C LEU A 119 10.93 2.70 -10.48
N ALA A 120 10.68 1.40 -10.47
CA ALA A 120 11.71 0.37 -10.46
C ALA A 120 12.28 0.07 -11.86
N SER A 121 11.50 0.32 -12.92
CA SER A 121 11.92 0.12 -14.33
C SER A 121 12.71 1.28 -14.92
N GLY A 122 12.99 2.34 -14.14
CA GLY A 122 13.85 3.44 -14.54
C GLY A 122 15.33 3.06 -14.42
N ASP A 123 15.95 2.81 -15.58
CA ASP A 123 17.41 2.87 -15.81
C ASP A 123 17.85 4.31 -16.08
#